data_AF-A0A2G2N745-F1
#
_entry.id   AF-A0A2G2N745-F1
#
_cell.length_a   1.000
_cell.length_b   1.000
_cell.length_c   1.000
_cell.angle_alpha   90.00
_cell.angle_beta   90.00
_cell.angle_gamma   90.00
#
_symmetry.space_group_name_H-M   'P 1'
#
loop_
_entity.id
_entity.type
_entity.pdbx_description
1 polymer ?
#
loop_
_entity_poly.entity_id
_entity_poly.type
_entity_poly.pdbx_seq_one_letter_code
_entity_poly.pdbx_strand_id
1 'polypeptide(L)' 'MVRFLENGDRGKITIRFRGREMAHQEIGMQLMQRIEADIEELAQVEMRPKMEGRQMTMVVAPRKKK' A
#
# COMPACT_ATOMS: atom_id res chain seq x y z
N MET A 1 3.45 -9.15 -7.93
CA MET A 1 3.60 -8.64 -6.55
C MET A 1 4.53 -9.51 -5.71
N VAL A 2 4.33 -10.83 -5.64
CA VAL A 2 5.18 -11.78 -4.86
C VAL A 2 6.69 -11.65 -5.16
N ARG A 3 7.05 -11.55 -6.45
CA ARG A 3 8.45 -11.52 -6.93
C ARG A 3 9.27 -10.27 -6.55
N PHE A 4 8.63 -9.18 -6.12
CA PHE A 4 9.33 -7.96 -5.66
C PHE A 4 9.64 -8.01 -4.16
N LEU A 5 8.76 -8.66 -3.38
CA LEU A 5 8.95 -8.82 -1.94
C LEU A 5 10.05 -9.85 -1.62
N GLU A 6 10.23 -10.86 -2.48
CA GLU A 6 11.31 -11.84 -2.36
C GLU A 6 12.72 -11.24 -2.56
N ASN A 7 12.85 -10.13 -3.31
CA ASN A 7 14.14 -9.47 -3.54
C ASN A 7 14.57 -8.52 -2.41
N GLY A 8 13.73 -8.33 -1.39
CA GLY A 8 14.04 -7.39 -0.30
C GLY A 8 13.79 -5.91 -0.66
N ASP A 9 13.13 -5.64 -1.80
CA ASP A 9 12.83 -4.28 -2.25
C ASP A 9 11.60 -3.69 -1.57
N ARG A 10 11.73 -2.43 -1.14
CA ARG A 10 10.61 -1.65 -0.60
C ARG A 10 9.61 -1.34 -1.70
N GLY A 11 8.34 -1.65 -1.44
CA GLY A 11 7.22 -1.38 -2.33
C GLY A 11 6.51 -0.08 -1.96
N LYS A 12 6.26 0.78 -2.94
CA LYS A 12 5.37 1.93 -2.77
C LYS A 12 4.06 1.67 -3.51
N ILE A 13 2.99 1.52 -2.75
CA ILE A 13 1.63 1.31 -3.28
C ILE A 13 0.97 2.68 -3.36
N THR A 14 0.50 3.06 -4.54
CA THR A 14 -0.12 4.36 -4.78
C THR A 14 -1.48 4.18 -5.45
N ILE A 15 -2.54 4.64 -4.80
CA ILE A 15 -3.88 4.73 -5.36
C ILE A 15 -4.05 6.15 -5.91
N ARG A 16 -4.35 6.27 -7.20
CA ARG A 16 -4.61 7.56 -7.84
C ARG A 16 -6.11 7.78 -7.96
N PHE A 17 -6.62 8.86 -7.36
CA PHE A 17 -8.01 9.26 -7.50
C PHE A 17 -8.16 10.16 -8.75
N ARG A 18 -9.15 9.90 -9.62
CA ARG A 18 -9.47 10.74 -10.78
C ARG A 18 -10.85 11.39 -10.58
N GLY A 19 -10.95 12.70 -10.81
CA GLY A 19 -12.24 13.41 -10.78
C GLY A 19 -12.95 13.40 -9.42
N ARG A 20 -14.19 12.90 -9.38
CA ARG A 20 -15.09 12.85 -8.19
C ARG A 20 -14.73 11.75 -7.18
N GLU A 21 -13.71 10.94 -7.46
CA GLU A 21 -13.27 9.85 -6.59
C GLU A 21 -12.63 10.32 -5.28
N MET A 22 -12.35 11.62 -5.12
CA MET A 22 -11.89 12.18 -3.84
C MET A 22 -12.92 12.05 -2.71
N ALA A 23 -14.19 11.78 -3.02
CA ALA A 23 -15.21 11.45 -2.01
C ALA A 23 -15.10 10.00 -1.50
N HIS A 24 -14.41 9.11 -2.24
CA HIS A 24 -14.28 7.69 -1.92
C HIS A 24 -12.95 7.36 -1.23
N GLN A 25 -12.45 8.29 -0.39
CA GLN A 25 -11.26 8.06 0.43
C GLN A 25 -11.42 6.83 1.33
N GLU A 26 -12.62 6.61 1.85
CA GLU A 26 -12.96 5.42 2.64
C GLU A 26 -12.78 4.13 1.85
N ILE A 27 -13.18 4.10 0.58
CA ILE A 27 -12.99 2.93 -0.29
C ILE A 27 -11.50 2.69 -0.54
N GLY A 28 -10.72 3.76 -0.79
CA GLY A 28 -9.26 3.67 -0.92
C GLY A 28 -8.59 3.15 0.35
N MET A 29 -9.05 3.60 1.52
CA MET A 29 -8.54 3.16 2.81
C MET A 29 -8.90 1.71 3.12
N GLN A 30 -10.12 1.27 2.81
CA GLN A 30 -10.53 -0.14 2.93
C GLN A 30 -9.73 -1.05 2.00
N LEU A 31 -9.44 -0.60 0.78
CA LEU A 31 -8.60 -1.35 -0.16
C LEU A 31 -7.16 -1.45 0.36
N MET A 32 -6.61 -0.36 0.89
CA MET A 32 -5.27 -0.37 1.51
C MET A 32 -5.21 -1.31 2.71
N GLN A 33 -6.22 -1.32 3.58
CA GLN A 33 -6.29 -2.26 4.71
C GLN A 33 -6.36 -3.72 4.25
N ARG A 34 -7.09 -4.02 3.18
CA ARG A 34 -7.12 -5.37 2.60
C ARG A 34 -5.75 -5.77 2.06
N ILE A 35 -5.10 -4.88 1.31
CA ILE A 35 -3.76 -5.14 0.79
C ILE A 35 -2.75 -5.30 1.94
N GLU A 36 -2.85 -4.48 2.99
CA GLU A 36 -2.03 -4.58 4.20
C GLU A 36 -2.18 -5.95 4.87
N ALA A 37 -3.41 -6.46 5.03
CA ALA A 37 -3.66 -7.79 5.57
C ALA A 37 -3.10 -8.91 4.67
N ASP A 38 -3.29 -8.82 3.35
CA ASP A 38 -2.80 -9.83 2.39
C ASP A 38 -1.27 -9.88 2.32
N ILE A 39 -0.58 -8.76 2.56
CA ILE A 39 0.88 -8.68 2.54
C ILE A 39 1.52 -8.83 3.93
N GLU A 40 0.75 -8.85 5.03
CA GLU A 40 1.28 -8.90 6.41
C GLU A 40 2.21 -10.10 6.64
N GLU A 41 1.95 -11.21 5.95
CA GLU A 41 2.77 -12.42 5.98
C GLU A 41 4.12 -12.28 5.24
N LEU A 42 4.21 -11.38 4.26
CA LEU A 42 5.38 -11.21 3.38
C LEU A 42 6.12 -9.86 3.61
N ALA A 43 5.43 -8.87 4.16
CA ALA A 43 5.84 -7.48 4.22
C ALA A 43 5.32 -6.81 5.49
N GLN A 44 6.03 -5.79 5.96
CA GLN A 44 5.62 -4.91 7.04
C GLN A 44 5.34 -3.52 6.47
N VAL A 45 4.28 -2.87 6.96
CA VAL A 45 3.99 -1.48 6.62
C VAL A 45 4.97 -0.57 7.36
N GLU A 46 5.83 0.11 6.60
CA GLU A 46 6.70 1.17 7.15
C GLU A 46 5.95 2.49 7.24
N MET A 47 5.12 2.79 6.24
CA MET A 47 4.38 4.04 6.19
C MET A 47 2.92 3.76 5.87
N ARG A 48 2.05 4.08 6.83
CA ARG A 48 0.60 3.93 6.72
C ARG A 48 0.05 4.71 5.52
N PRO A 49 -1.07 4.27 4.93
CA PRO A 49 -1.69 4.94 3.80
C PRO A 49 -2.02 6.40 4.17
N LYS A 50 -1.42 7.34 3.44
CA LYS A 50 -1.61 8.77 3.61
C LYS A 50 -1.99 9.41 2.28
N MET A 51 -2.86 10.41 2.31
CA MET A 51 -3.14 11.21 1.13
C MET A 51 -2.03 12.21 0.86
N GLU A 52 -1.47 12.13 -0.35
CA GLU A 52 -0.63 13.14 -0.99
C GLU A 52 -1.39 13.74 -2.17
N GLY A 53 -2.08 14.85 -1.93
CA GLY A 53 -2.86 15.55 -2.94
C GLY A 53 -4.01 14.70 -3.49
N ARG A 54 -3.89 14.23 -4.74
CA ARG A 54 -4.90 13.40 -5.42
C ARG A 54 -4.53 11.91 -5.44
N GLN A 55 -3.57 11.51 -4.61
CA GLN A 55 -3.08 10.14 -4.52
C GLN A 55 -3.04 9.72 -3.05
N MET A 56 -3.29 8.44 -2.78
CA MET A 56 -3.05 7.83 -1.48
C MET A 56 -1.88 6.87 -1.60
N THR A 57 -0.85 7.10 -0.81
CA THR A 57 0.42 6.39 -0.90
C THR A 57 0.65 5.61 0.39
N MET A 58 1.07 4.36 0.27
CA MET A 58 1.48 3.48 1.36
C MET A 58 2.85 2.89 1.02
N VAL A 59 3.74 2.79 2.01
CA VAL A 59 5.08 2.21 1.83
C VAL A 59 5.19 0.95 2.66
N VAL A 60 5.62 -0.12 2.01
CA VAL A 60 5.75 -1.44 2.60
C VAL A 60 7.16 -1.94 2.38
N ALA A 61 7.74 -2.55 3.40
CA ALA A 61 9.04 -3.18 3.34
C ALA A 61 8.87 -4.69 3.47
N PRO A 62 9.54 -5.51 2.65
CA PRO A 62 9.50 -6.95 2.80
C PRO A 62 10.08 -7.37 4.14
N ARG A 63 9.41 -8.30 4.81
CA ARG A 63 9.99 -8.99 5.95
C ARG A 63 11.01 -9.96 5.38
N LYS A 64 12.28 -9.54 5.34
CA LYS A 64 13.41 -10.40 4.90
C LYS A 64 13.22 -11.80 5.48
N LYS A 65 13.08 -12.80 4.60
CA LYS A 65 13.31 -14.19 4.97
C LYS A 65 14.73 -14.25 5.54
N LYS A 66 14.80 -14.61 6.81
CA LYS A 66 16.04 -15.01 7.45
C LYS A 66 16.57 -16.28 6.77
#